data_AF-A0A0F9LX28-F1
#
_entry.id   AF-A0A0F9LX28-F1
#
_cell.length_a   1.000
_cell.length_b   1.000
_cell.length_c   1.000
_cell.angle_alpha   90.00
_cell.angle_beta   90.00
_cell.angle_gamma   90.00
#
_symmetry.space_group_name_H-M   'P 1'
#
loop_
_entity.id
_entity.type
_entity.pdbx_description
1 polymer ?
#
loop_
_entity_poly.entity_id
_entity_poly.type
_entity_poly.pdbx_seq_one_letter_code
_entity_poly.pdbx_strand_id
1 'polypeptide(L)'
;MLVAEEMFKMVDETKEAPTVAHLEAKIARLANQVETDAKLATQAEDAFAKAVKSGDVDKALELADARQTAKAVVTKSEAQHKSATKAIESAKYALNAEKIATIHDQVRSNGAVVGYFEALEQFGVTRLVLERSEETGKIIVNSSGPKSPKRSGGGGGGGGRGQSLTVDGQSFDSASAALTSFRPDFTGKMGRAAIVSWLINAGHEVS
;
A
#
# COMPACT_ATOMS: atom_id res chain seq x y z
N MET A 1 30.94 -22.06 40.66
CA MET A 1 30.83 -20.92 39.72
C MET A 1 30.45 -21.52 38.37
N LEU A 2 29.15 -21.71 38.13
CA LEU A 2 28.60 -22.18 36.87
C LEU A 2 27.67 -21.06 36.40
N VAL A 3 28.07 -20.47 35.28
CA VAL A 3 27.52 -19.27 34.69
C VAL A 3 26.11 -19.56 34.21
N ALA A 4 25.20 -18.63 34.52
CA ALA A 4 23.81 -18.62 34.12
C ALA A 4 23.70 -18.65 32.59
N GLU A 5 23.12 -19.72 32.04
CA GLU A 5 22.62 -19.74 30.67
C GLU A 5 21.35 -18.90 30.60
N GLU A 6 21.50 -17.75 29.94
CA GLU A 6 20.45 -16.87 29.48
C GLU A 6 19.47 -17.62 28.58
N MET A 7 18.31 -18.00 29.12
CA MET A 7 17.14 -18.30 28.30
C MET A 7 16.42 -16.99 27.95
N PHE A 8 16.99 -16.23 27.02
CA PHE A 8 16.30 -15.12 26.35
C PHE A 8 15.27 -15.72 25.38
N LYS A 9 14.11 -16.14 25.91
CA LYS A 9 12.94 -16.48 25.08
C LYS A 9 12.46 -15.19 24.41
N MET A 10 12.87 -15.01 23.15
CA MET A 10 12.18 -14.16 22.19
C MET A 10 10.70 -14.59 22.19
N VAL A 11 9.85 -13.81 22.86
CA VAL A 11 8.40 -13.90 22.70
C VAL A 11 8.14 -13.30 21.33
N ASP A 12 8.03 -14.15 20.31
CA ASP A 12 7.37 -13.80 19.07
C ASP A 12 5.93 -13.46 19.43
N GLU A 13 5.65 -12.17 19.62
CA GLU A 13 4.29 -11.65 19.60
C GLU A 13 3.72 -11.97 18.20
N THR A 14 3.05 -13.11 18.07
CA THR A 14 2.12 -13.37 16.98
C THR A 14 1.08 -12.26 17.01
N LYS A 15 1.33 -11.18 16.25
CA LYS A 15 0.36 -10.14 15.93
C LYS A 15 -0.81 -10.85 15.26
N GLU A 16 -1.82 -11.22 16.06
CA GLU A 16 -3.04 -11.82 15.55
C GLU A 16 -3.58 -10.93 14.44
N ALA A 17 -4.02 -11.57 13.35
CA ALA A 17 -4.62 -10.84 12.26
C ALA A 17 -5.82 -10.06 12.82
N PRO A 18 -5.93 -8.75 12.54
CA PRO A 18 -7.02 -7.93 13.08
C PRO A 18 -8.37 -8.54 12.67
N THR A 19 -9.27 -8.67 13.64
CA THR A 19 -10.62 -9.20 13.42
C THR A 19 -11.43 -8.28 12.50
N VAL A 20 -12.48 -8.80 11.86
CA VAL A 20 -13.38 -8.00 11.02
C VAL A 20 -13.96 -6.81 11.79
N ALA A 21 -14.41 -7.02 13.03
CA ALA A 21 -14.93 -5.95 13.89
C ALA A 21 -13.88 -4.85 14.15
N HIS A 22 -12.62 -5.22 14.35
CA HIS A 22 -11.53 -4.25 14.50
C HIS A 22 -11.29 -3.45 13.21
N LEU A 23 -11.37 -4.10 12.05
CA LEU A 23 -11.25 -3.43 10.75
C LEU A 23 -12.44 -2.50 10.47
N GLU A 24 -13.67 -2.87 10.84
CA GLU A 24 -14.87 -2.03 10.71
C GLU A 24 -14.76 -0.78 11.57
N ALA A 25 -14.38 -0.92 12.84
CA ALA A 25 -14.15 0.21 13.73
C ALA A 25 -13.04 1.14 13.21
N LYS A 26 -11.98 0.56 12.64
CA LYS A 26 -10.88 1.32 12.02
C LYS A 26 -11.34 2.09 10.77
N ILE A 27 -12.17 1.49 9.93
CA ILE A 27 -12.75 2.15 8.74
C ILE A 27 -13.62 3.33 9.18
N ALA A 28 -14.51 3.14 10.15
CA ALA A 28 -15.36 4.23 10.66
C ALA A 28 -14.53 5.40 11.19
N ARG A 29 -13.46 5.12 11.95
CA ARG A 29 -12.54 6.16 12.43
C ARG A 29 -11.82 6.87 11.28
N LEU A 30 -11.30 6.13 10.30
CA LEU A 30 -10.61 6.69 9.13
C LEU A 30 -11.55 7.50 8.23
N ALA A 31 -12.82 7.11 8.11
CA ALA A 31 -13.82 7.88 7.37
C ALA A 31 -14.05 9.26 8.01
N ASN A 32 -14.24 9.30 9.33
CA ASN A 32 -14.36 10.56 10.08
C ASN A 32 -13.09 11.42 9.95
N GLN A 33 -11.92 10.78 9.93
CA GLN A 33 -10.64 11.47 9.75
C GLN A 33 -10.52 12.09 8.35
N VAL A 34 -10.87 11.36 7.29
CA VAL A 34 -10.89 11.89 5.92
C VAL A 34 -11.83 13.10 5.81
N GLU A 35 -13.03 13.02 6.41
CA GLU A 35 -13.96 14.16 6.41
C GLU A 35 -13.39 15.38 7.13
N THR A 36 -12.75 15.16 8.29
CA THR A 36 -12.12 16.23 9.07
C THR A 36 -10.96 16.87 8.30
N ASP A 37 -10.07 16.05 7.73
CA ASP A 37 -8.93 16.51 6.94
C ASP A 37 -9.38 17.27 5.70
N ALA A 38 -10.44 16.81 5.03
CA ALA A 38 -11.02 17.49 3.87
C ALA A 38 -11.56 18.88 4.24
N LYS A 39 -12.25 19.01 5.38
CA LYS A 39 -12.71 20.33 5.87
C LYS A 39 -11.54 21.26 6.14
N LEU A 40 -10.47 20.77 6.76
CA LEU A 40 -9.25 21.57 7.02
C LEU A 40 -8.56 21.99 5.72
N ALA A 41 -8.50 21.10 4.72
CA ALA A 41 -7.95 21.43 3.41
C ALA A 41 -8.75 22.52 2.69
N THR A 42 -10.09 22.46 2.75
CA THR A 42 -10.96 23.51 2.22
C THR A 42 -10.74 24.84 2.94
N GLN A 43 -10.63 24.83 4.27
CA GLN A 43 -10.34 26.05 5.04
C GLN A 43 -8.99 26.68 4.68
N ALA A 44 -7.96 25.85 4.48
CA ALA A 44 -6.64 26.32 4.04
C ALA A 44 -6.69 26.90 2.61
N GLU A 45 -7.49 26.29 1.73
CA GLU A 45 -7.71 26.77 0.37
C GLU A 45 -8.46 28.12 0.34
N ASP A 46 -9.48 28.28 1.18
CA ASP A 46 -10.21 29.54 1.34
C ASP A 46 -9.34 30.65 1.94
N ALA A 47 -8.50 30.32 2.93
CA ALA A 47 -7.56 31.27 3.54
C ALA A 47 -6.53 31.76 2.51
N PHE A 48 -5.96 30.83 1.74
CA PHE A 48 -5.05 31.14 0.64
C PHE A 48 -5.73 32.04 -0.41
N ALA A 49 -6.94 31.69 -0.85
CA ALA A 49 -7.68 32.47 -1.84
C ALA A 49 -7.98 33.90 -1.35
N LYS A 50 -8.26 34.08 -0.05
CA LYS A 50 -8.43 35.40 0.56
C LYS A 50 -7.13 36.20 0.56
N ALA A 51 -6.00 35.60 0.95
CA ALA A 51 -4.69 36.26 0.96
C ALA A 51 -4.26 36.72 -0.45
N VAL A 52 -4.45 35.86 -1.46
CA VAL A 52 -4.21 36.21 -2.87
C VAL A 52 -5.08 37.38 -3.31
N LYS A 53 -6.37 37.38 -2.97
CA LYS A 53 -7.29 38.49 -3.31
C LYS A 53 -6.95 39.80 -2.62
N SER A 54 -6.39 39.75 -1.40
CA SER A 54 -5.95 40.94 -0.67
C SER A 54 -4.61 41.51 -1.15
N GLY A 55 -3.90 40.81 -2.06
CA GLY A 55 -2.59 41.26 -2.55
C GLY A 55 -1.45 41.10 -1.55
N ASP A 56 -1.66 40.36 -0.47
CA ASP A 56 -0.67 40.08 0.57
C ASP A 56 0.15 38.85 0.15
N VAL A 57 1.23 39.09 -0.60
CA VAL A 57 2.04 38.04 -1.25
C VAL A 57 2.76 37.16 -0.24
N ASP A 58 3.29 37.75 0.84
CA ASP A 58 4.00 37.01 1.89
C ASP A 58 3.06 36.06 2.62
N LYS A 59 1.86 36.55 2.98
CA LYS A 59 0.82 35.72 3.59
C LYS A 59 0.27 34.67 2.64
N ALA A 60 0.18 34.96 1.34
CA ALA A 60 -0.23 33.99 0.33
C ALA A 60 0.81 32.86 0.20
N LEU A 61 2.11 33.16 0.26
CA LEU A 61 3.17 32.14 0.23
C LEU A 61 3.13 31.24 1.46
N GLU A 62 2.99 31.80 2.66
CA GLU A 62 2.85 31.01 3.90
C GLU A 62 1.63 30.07 3.84
N LEU A 63 0.50 30.58 3.35
CA LEU A 63 -0.73 29.78 3.22
C LEU A 63 -0.67 28.77 2.07
N ALA A 64 0.19 28.96 1.08
CA ALA A 64 0.41 27.99 0.00
C ALA A 64 1.01 26.69 0.54
N ASP A 65 2.03 26.78 1.41
CA ASP A 65 2.65 25.64 2.06
C ASP A 65 1.68 24.91 3.00
N ALA A 66 0.88 25.68 3.75
CA ALA A 66 -0.18 25.13 4.61
C ALA A 66 -1.24 24.39 3.79
N ARG A 67 -1.68 24.95 2.66
CA ARG A 67 -2.61 24.30 1.72
C ARG A 67 -2.03 23.02 1.13
N GLN A 68 -0.77 23.04 0.70
CA GLN A 68 -0.11 21.85 0.15
C GLN A 68 0.01 20.73 1.20
N THR A 69 0.36 21.09 2.43
CA THR A 69 0.43 20.15 3.55
C THR A 69 -0.93 19.55 3.87
N ALA A 70 -1.99 20.37 3.94
CA ALA A 70 -3.35 19.89 4.18
C ALA A 70 -3.82 18.93 3.09
N LYS A 71 -3.55 19.23 1.80
CA LYS A 71 -3.86 18.31 0.69
C LYS A 71 -3.10 16.98 0.81
N ALA A 72 -1.82 17.01 1.18
CA ALA A 72 -1.03 15.80 1.38
C ALA A 72 -1.57 14.92 2.52
N VAL A 73 -2.05 15.55 3.60
CA VAL A 73 -2.71 14.84 4.72
C VAL A 73 -3.99 14.15 4.26
N VAL A 74 -4.86 14.84 3.52
CA VAL A 74 -6.09 14.25 2.95
C VAL A 74 -5.75 13.03 2.09
N THR A 75 -4.80 13.16 1.16
CA THR A 75 -4.39 12.05 0.29
C THR A 75 -3.89 10.84 1.10
N LYS A 76 -3.16 11.09 2.20
CA LYS A 76 -2.69 10.02 3.10
C LYS A 76 -3.86 9.34 3.80
N SER A 77 -4.80 10.11 4.36
CA SER A 77 -5.97 9.57 5.06
C SER A 77 -6.88 8.77 4.11
N GLU A 78 -7.09 9.24 2.88
CA GLU A 78 -7.82 8.51 1.83
C GLU A 78 -7.13 7.20 1.47
N ALA A 79 -5.80 7.20 1.30
CA ALA A 79 -5.04 6.00 1.02
C ALA A 79 -5.13 4.97 2.17
N GLN A 80 -5.08 5.44 3.42
CA GLN A 80 -5.26 4.59 4.60
C GLN A 80 -6.67 4.02 4.67
N HIS A 81 -7.70 4.83 4.43
CA HIS A 81 -9.09 4.40 4.38
C HIS A 81 -9.28 3.31 3.31
N LYS A 82 -8.84 3.57 2.07
CA LYS A 82 -8.91 2.60 0.95
C LYS A 82 -8.18 1.30 1.27
N SER A 83 -7.02 1.36 1.93
CA SER A 83 -6.29 0.16 2.33
C SER A 83 -7.02 -0.64 3.41
N ALA A 84 -7.68 0.03 4.36
CA ALA A 84 -8.47 -0.63 5.39
C ALA A 84 -9.73 -1.28 4.79
N THR A 85 -10.40 -0.61 3.85
CA THR A 85 -11.54 -1.17 3.09
C THR A 85 -11.15 -2.45 2.34
N LYS A 86 -10.02 -2.45 1.64
CA LYS A 86 -9.55 -3.68 0.97
C LYS A 86 -9.22 -4.80 1.94
N ALA A 87 -8.76 -4.46 3.15
CA ALA A 87 -8.42 -5.46 4.16
C ALA A 87 -9.66 -6.15 4.70
N ILE A 88 -10.75 -5.40 4.92
CA ILE A 88 -12.01 -5.99 5.36
C ILE A 88 -12.66 -6.82 4.25
N GLU A 89 -12.63 -6.37 2.99
CA GLU A 89 -13.18 -7.15 1.87
C GLU A 89 -12.43 -8.49 1.74
N SER A 90 -11.10 -8.48 1.86
CA SER A 90 -10.29 -9.70 1.84
C SER A 90 -10.58 -10.61 3.05
N ALA A 91 -10.82 -10.05 4.24
CA ALA A 91 -11.17 -10.82 5.43
C ALA A 91 -12.58 -11.43 5.31
N LYS A 92 -13.55 -10.68 4.77
CA LYS A 92 -14.91 -11.16 4.49
C LYS A 92 -14.91 -12.27 3.45
N TYR A 93 -14.11 -12.14 2.39
CA TYR A 93 -13.92 -13.21 1.40
C TYR A 93 -13.35 -14.48 2.02
N ALA A 94 -12.30 -14.37 2.85
CA ALA A 94 -11.69 -15.52 3.51
C ALA A 94 -12.66 -16.22 4.49
N LEU A 95 -13.43 -15.46 5.27
CA LEU A 95 -14.38 -16.03 6.24
C LEU A 95 -15.60 -16.69 5.59
N ASN A 96 -15.96 -16.31 4.37
CA ASN A 96 -17.13 -16.84 3.67
C ASN A 96 -16.76 -17.84 2.55
N ALA A 97 -15.54 -18.37 2.55
CA ALA A 97 -15.07 -19.31 1.54
C ALA A 97 -16.00 -20.52 1.34
N GLU A 98 -16.55 -21.07 2.43
CA GLU A 98 -17.49 -22.20 2.37
C GLU A 98 -18.83 -21.81 1.73
N LYS A 99 -19.37 -20.62 2.06
CA LYS A 99 -20.62 -20.13 1.45
C LYS A 99 -20.44 -19.81 -0.03
N ILE A 100 -19.28 -19.27 -0.40
CA ILE A 100 -18.88 -19.05 -1.79
C ILE A 100 -18.84 -20.38 -2.54
N ALA A 101 -18.26 -21.43 -1.96
CA ALA A 101 -18.23 -22.77 -2.55
C ALA A 101 -19.65 -23.34 -2.75
N THR A 102 -20.53 -23.19 -1.77
CA THR A 102 -21.95 -23.59 -1.90
C THR A 102 -22.64 -22.89 -3.06
N ILE A 103 -22.41 -21.59 -3.25
CA ILE A 103 -22.98 -20.86 -4.39
C ILE A 103 -22.36 -21.32 -5.71
N HIS A 104 -21.06 -21.65 -5.75
CA HIS A 104 -20.46 -22.24 -6.95
C HIS A 104 -21.14 -23.55 -7.34
N ASP A 105 -21.46 -24.41 -6.39
CA ASP A 105 -22.18 -25.66 -6.64
C ASP A 105 -23.60 -25.41 -7.18
N GLN A 106 -24.29 -24.40 -6.65
CA GLN A 106 -25.61 -23.99 -7.14
C GLN A 106 -25.56 -23.43 -8.56
N VAL A 107 -24.52 -22.66 -8.90
CA VAL A 107 -24.31 -22.15 -10.27
C VAL A 107 -24.04 -23.31 -11.23
N ARG A 108 -23.25 -24.32 -10.80
CA ARG A 108 -23.00 -25.54 -11.60
C ARG A 108 -24.28 -26.34 -11.86
N SER A 109 -25.24 -26.34 -10.94
CA SER A 109 -26.47 -27.12 -11.05
C SER A 109 -27.60 -26.41 -11.77
N ASN A 110 -27.80 -25.09 -11.55
CA ASN A 110 -28.98 -24.36 -12.03
C ASN A 110 -28.73 -23.44 -13.24
N GLY A 111 -27.48 -23.11 -13.57
CA GLY A 111 -27.14 -22.31 -14.76
C GLY A 111 -27.61 -20.84 -14.75
N ALA A 112 -28.43 -20.41 -13.80
CA ALA A 112 -28.65 -18.98 -13.53
C ALA A 112 -27.35 -18.39 -13.00
N VAL A 113 -26.92 -17.23 -13.49
CA VAL A 113 -25.62 -16.63 -13.12
C VAL A 113 -25.79 -15.29 -12.40
N VAL A 114 -26.72 -14.46 -12.86
CA VAL A 114 -26.86 -13.07 -12.41
C VAL A 114 -27.20 -13.00 -10.91
N GLY A 115 -28.25 -13.70 -10.46
CA GLY A 115 -28.67 -13.67 -9.05
C GLY A 115 -27.66 -14.30 -8.08
N TYR A 116 -26.86 -15.28 -8.54
CA TYR A 116 -25.80 -15.85 -7.72
C TYR A 116 -24.55 -14.97 -7.69
N PHE A 117 -24.28 -14.20 -8.75
CA PHE A 117 -23.19 -13.23 -8.74
C PHE A 117 -23.46 -12.09 -7.76
N GLU A 118 -24.68 -11.55 -7.72
CA GLU A 118 -25.09 -10.55 -6.71
C GLU A 118 -24.94 -11.09 -5.28
N ALA A 119 -25.28 -12.37 -5.05
CA ALA A 119 -25.06 -13.02 -3.76
C ALA A 119 -23.56 -13.20 -3.42
N LEU A 120 -22.73 -13.50 -4.42
CA LEU A 120 -21.28 -13.63 -4.27
C LEU A 120 -20.58 -12.28 -3.99
N GLU A 121 -21.09 -11.18 -4.55
CA GLU A 121 -20.58 -9.83 -4.28
C GLU A 121 -20.71 -9.46 -2.79
N GLN A 122 -21.78 -9.90 -2.11
CA GLN A 122 -21.95 -9.70 -0.66
C GLN A 122 -20.85 -10.37 0.17
N PHE A 123 -20.22 -11.42 -0.38
CA PHE A 123 -19.09 -12.12 0.24
C PHE A 123 -17.73 -11.62 -0.25
N GLY A 124 -17.69 -10.51 -1.00
CA GLY A 124 -16.46 -9.91 -1.50
C GLY A 124 -15.90 -10.60 -2.74
N VAL A 125 -16.70 -11.35 -3.50
CA VAL A 125 -16.27 -11.83 -4.82
C VAL A 125 -16.29 -10.67 -5.80
N THR A 126 -15.17 -10.44 -6.49
CA THR A 126 -15.04 -9.32 -7.45
C THR A 126 -15.08 -9.77 -8.90
N ARG A 127 -14.92 -11.08 -9.13
CA ARG A 127 -14.91 -11.67 -10.46
C ARG A 127 -15.33 -13.12 -10.40
N LEU A 128 -16.18 -13.51 -11.34
CA LEU A 128 -16.59 -14.88 -11.61
C LEU A 128 -16.14 -15.25 -13.04
N VAL A 129 -15.55 -16.42 -13.20
CA VAL A 129 -15.15 -17.00 -14.48
C VAL A 129 -15.89 -18.33 -14.63
N LEU A 130 -16.66 -18.43 -15.70
CA LEU A 130 -17.42 -19.62 -16.06
C LEU A 130 -16.80 -20.20 -17.32
N GLU A 131 -16.32 -21.42 -17.23
CA GLU A 131 -15.70 -22.15 -18.33
C GLU A 131 -16.47 -23.45 -18.55
N ARG A 132 -16.59 -23.89 -19.81
CA ARG A 132 -17.11 -25.22 -20.10
C ARG A 132 -15.93 -26.16 -20.27
N SER A 133 -15.86 -27.20 -19.44
CA SER A 133 -14.87 -28.26 -19.58
C SER A 133 -15.08 -28.97 -20.91
N GLU A 134 -14.04 -28.99 -21.75
CA GLU A 134 -14.06 -29.71 -23.03
C GLU A 134 -14.10 -31.23 -22.81
N GLU A 135 -13.47 -31.74 -21.75
CA GLU A 135 -13.40 -33.17 -21.43
C GLU A 135 -14.70 -33.72 -20.82
N THR A 136 -15.35 -32.96 -19.94
CA THR A 136 -16.52 -33.44 -19.18
C THR A 136 -17.83 -32.80 -19.63
N GLY A 137 -17.78 -31.77 -20.48
CA GLY A 137 -18.94 -30.97 -20.88
C GLY A 137 -19.57 -30.13 -19.77
N LYS A 138 -19.06 -30.22 -18.53
CA LYS A 138 -19.59 -29.54 -17.33
C LYS A 138 -19.10 -28.11 -17.20
N ILE A 139 -19.84 -27.29 -16.46
CA ILE A 139 -19.46 -25.91 -16.13
C ILE A 139 -18.44 -25.93 -14.98
N ILE A 140 -17.28 -25.33 -15.21
CA ILE A 140 -16.28 -24.98 -14.21
C ILE A 140 -16.57 -23.54 -13.76
N VAL A 141 -16.62 -23.36 -12.44
CA VAL A 141 -16.88 -22.06 -11.81
C VAL A 141 -15.67 -21.71 -10.97
N ASN A 142 -14.99 -20.63 -11.36
CA ASN A 142 -13.86 -20.05 -10.65
C ASN A 142 -14.25 -18.64 -10.20
N SER A 143 -13.94 -18.28 -8.95
CA SER A 143 -14.13 -16.91 -8.47
C SER A 143 -12.86 -16.37 -7.87
N SER A 144 -12.70 -15.05 -7.94
CA SER A 144 -11.61 -14.35 -7.27
C SER A 144 -12.14 -13.19 -6.44
N GLY A 145 -11.69 -13.15 -5.18
CA GLY A 145 -11.94 -12.04 -4.27
C GLY A 145 -11.06 -10.82 -4.57
N PRO A 146 -11.18 -9.75 -3.76
CA PRO A 146 -10.29 -8.61 -3.82
C PRO A 146 -8.84 -9.09 -3.71
N LYS A 147 -7.94 -8.47 -4.49
CA LYS A 147 -6.51 -8.64 -4.25
C LYS A 147 -6.26 -8.30 -2.80
N SER A 148 -5.80 -9.28 -2.01
CA SER A 148 -5.41 -9.05 -0.62
C SER A 148 -4.55 -7.79 -0.60
N PRO A 149 -4.85 -6.81 0.28
CA PRO A 149 -3.95 -5.69 0.43
C PRO A 149 -2.59 -6.31 0.69
N LYS A 150 -1.60 -5.95 -0.14
CA LYS A 150 -0.21 -6.24 0.21
C LYS A 150 -0.11 -5.79 1.65
N ARG A 151 0.13 -6.73 2.58
CA ARG A 151 0.35 -6.38 3.99
C ARG A 151 1.27 -5.18 3.93
N SER A 152 0.95 -4.11 4.65
CA SER A 152 1.98 -3.16 5.03
C SER A 152 2.94 -3.94 5.93
N GLY A 153 3.71 -4.85 5.34
CA GLY A 153 4.92 -5.34 5.94
C GLY A 153 5.71 -4.09 6.26
N GLY A 154 6.27 -4.05 7.47
CA GLY A 154 7.31 -3.09 7.79
C GLY A 154 8.26 -2.99 6.60
N GLY A 155 8.68 -1.77 6.30
CA GLY A 155 9.45 -1.39 5.11
C GLY A 155 10.40 -2.51 4.69
N GLY A 156 10.06 -3.16 3.58
CA GLY A 156 10.76 -4.34 3.10
C GLY A 156 10.74 -4.38 1.59
N GLY A 157 11.79 -3.83 0.99
CA GLY A 157 12.31 -4.32 -0.28
C GLY A 157 11.61 -3.79 -1.54
N GLY A 158 11.65 -2.48 -1.76
CA GLY A 158 11.21 -1.87 -3.01
C GLY A 158 11.94 -0.57 -3.30
N GLY A 159 13.27 -0.64 -3.44
CA GLY A 159 14.08 0.45 -3.99
C GLY A 159 15.05 1.11 -3.01
N GLY A 160 16.17 0.44 -2.73
CA GLY A 160 17.53 1.01 -2.69
C GLY A 160 17.81 2.32 -1.95
N ARG A 161 17.00 2.74 -0.97
CA ARG A 161 17.30 3.86 -0.09
C ARG A 161 17.94 3.32 1.19
N GLY A 162 19.26 3.28 1.21
CA GLY A 162 20.04 2.97 2.42
C GLY A 162 20.79 1.64 2.44
N GLN A 163 20.97 0.96 1.30
CA GLN A 163 22.05 -0.03 1.22
C GLN A 163 23.34 0.70 0.94
N SER A 164 24.27 0.60 1.88
CA SER A 164 25.62 1.09 1.73
C SER A 164 26.26 0.50 0.48
N LEU A 165 27.15 1.27 -0.14
CA LEU A 165 27.86 0.89 -1.34
C LEU A 165 29.34 1.21 -1.12
N THR A 166 30.22 0.26 -1.36
CA THR A 166 31.65 0.52 -1.34
C THR A 166 32.12 0.76 -2.77
N VAL A 167 32.75 1.90 -3.01
CA VAL A 167 33.31 2.27 -4.32
C VAL A 167 34.77 2.62 -4.14
N ASP A 168 35.66 1.92 -4.83
CA ASP A 168 37.13 2.06 -4.71
C ASP A 168 37.63 2.00 -3.26
N GLY A 169 37.03 1.13 -2.45
CA GLY A 169 37.35 0.97 -1.03
C GLY A 169 36.77 2.04 -0.10
N GLN A 170 36.07 3.06 -0.60
CA GLN A 170 35.30 4.00 0.21
C GLN A 170 33.85 3.56 0.39
N SER A 171 33.40 3.48 1.65
CA SER A 171 32.01 3.16 1.98
C SER A 171 31.13 4.41 1.93
N PHE A 172 30.01 4.32 1.20
CA PHE A 172 28.98 5.34 1.12
C PHE A 172 27.67 4.82 1.69
N ASP A 173 26.93 5.66 2.42
CA ASP A 173 25.64 5.30 3.02
C ASP A 173 24.56 4.91 2.01
N SER A 174 24.75 5.29 0.74
CA SER A 174 23.91 4.87 -0.37
C SER A 174 24.60 5.02 -1.71
N ALA A 175 24.10 4.31 -2.72
CA ALA A 175 24.52 4.52 -4.10
C ALA A 175 24.32 5.97 -4.58
N SER A 176 23.28 6.67 -4.11
CA SER A 176 23.08 8.08 -4.43
C SER A 176 24.16 8.98 -3.82
N ALA A 177 24.65 8.66 -2.62
CA ALA A 177 25.77 9.38 -2.02
C ALA A 177 27.07 9.16 -2.80
N ALA A 178 27.34 7.92 -3.25
CA ALA A 178 28.44 7.64 -4.15
C ALA A 178 28.31 8.42 -5.47
N LEU A 179 27.12 8.44 -6.08
CA LEU A 179 26.88 9.19 -7.32
C LEU A 179 27.19 10.68 -7.16
N THR A 180 26.77 11.31 -6.07
CA THR A 180 27.07 12.75 -5.84
C THR A 180 28.57 12.99 -5.67
N SER A 181 29.32 12.02 -5.11
CA SER A 181 30.77 12.10 -4.94
C SER A 181 31.53 11.99 -6.27
N PHE A 182 31.13 11.04 -7.13
CA PHE A 182 31.81 10.78 -8.41
C PHE A 182 31.23 11.56 -9.61
N ARG A 183 30.02 12.13 -9.45
CA ARG A 183 29.30 12.87 -10.48
C ARG A 183 28.45 14.02 -9.89
N PRO A 184 29.09 15.06 -9.32
CA PRO A 184 28.39 16.17 -8.65
C PRO A 184 27.56 17.03 -9.61
N ASP A 185 27.82 16.97 -10.91
CA ASP A 185 27.09 17.68 -11.98
C ASP A 185 25.73 17.04 -12.31
N PHE A 186 25.45 15.83 -11.82
CA PHE A 186 24.21 15.13 -12.09
C PHE A 186 23.04 15.65 -11.25
N THR A 187 22.09 16.34 -11.89
CA THR A 187 20.91 16.93 -11.24
C THR A 187 19.63 16.08 -11.37
N GLY A 188 19.75 14.81 -11.79
CA GLY A 188 18.62 13.92 -12.04
C GLY A 188 18.31 12.91 -10.93
N LYS A 189 17.32 12.04 -11.18
CA LYS A 189 17.05 10.85 -10.35
C LYS A 189 17.47 9.60 -11.10
N MET A 190 18.40 8.84 -10.54
CA MET A 190 18.84 7.55 -11.09
C MET A 190 18.60 6.45 -10.05
N GLY A 191 18.12 5.28 -10.50
CA GLY A 191 17.96 4.11 -9.64
C GLY A 191 19.29 3.44 -9.32
N ARG A 192 19.41 2.77 -8.16
CA ARG A 192 20.65 2.10 -7.69
C ARG A 192 21.34 1.26 -8.77
N ALA A 193 20.60 0.42 -9.49
CA ALA A 193 21.18 -0.46 -10.51
C ALA A 193 21.85 0.33 -11.66
N ALA A 194 21.24 1.44 -12.07
CA ALA A 194 21.82 2.32 -13.08
C ALA A 194 23.04 3.08 -12.55
N ILE A 195 23.03 3.47 -11.26
CA ILE A 195 24.19 4.10 -10.61
C ILE A 195 25.37 3.12 -10.54
N VAL A 196 25.14 1.90 -10.07
CA VAL A 196 26.18 0.86 -9.98
C VAL A 196 26.71 0.52 -11.38
N SER A 197 25.83 0.37 -12.36
CA SER A 197 26.25 0.12 -13.75
C SER A 197 27.08 1.28 -14.31
N TRP A 198 26.74 2.53 -14.00
CA TRP A 198 27.52 3.69 -14.41
C TRP A 198 28.89 3.71 -13.75
N LEU A 199 28.98 3.47 -12.44
CA LEU A 199 30.25 3.43 -11.70
C LEU A 199 31.20 2.37 -12.25
N ILE A 200 30.69 1.16 -12.51
CA ILE A 200 31.47 0.07 -13.10
C ILE A 200 31.95 0.45 -14.51
N ASN A 201 31.07 1.02 -15.34
CA ASN A 201 31.43 1.46 -16.69
C ASN A 201 32.43 2.63 -16.69
N ALA A 202 32.44 3.44 -15.63
CA ALA A 202 33.41 4.51 -15.42
C ALA A 202 34.76 4.01 -14.86
N GLY A 203 34.88 2.69 -14.60
CA GLY A 203 36.13 2.06 -14.16
C GLY A 203 36.29 1.95 -12.64
N HIS A 204 35.25 2.24 -11.86
CA HIS A 204 35.28 2.11 -10.40
C HIS A 204 34.94 0.69 -9.94
N GLU A 205 35.61 0.23 -8.89
CA GLU A 205 35.33 -1.05 -8.25
C GLU A 205 34.16 -0.90 -7.27
N VAL A 206 33.10 -1.68 -7.45
CA VAL A 206 31.87 -1.55 -6.67
C VAL A 206 31.55 -2.85 -5.93
N SER A 207 31.38 -2.79 -4.60
CA SER A 207 30.96 -3.92 -3.74
C SER A 207 29.86 -3.55 -2.75
#